data_AF-A0AAV5WJB1-F1
#
_entry.id   AF-A0AAV5WJB1-F1
#
_cell.length_a   1.000
_cell.length_b   1.000
_cell.length_c   1.000
_cell.angle_alpha   90.00
_cell.angle_beta   90.00
_cell.angle_gamma   90.00
#
_symmetry.space_group_name_H-M   'P 1'
#
loop_
_entity.id
_entity.type
_entity.pdbx_description
1 polymer ?
#
loop_
_entity_poly.entity_id
_entity_poly.type
_entity_poly.pdbx_seq_one_letter_code
_entity_poly.pdbx_strand_id
1 'polypeptide(L)'
;YFREDLRLSDDVIPTGYDIELSVNIRDHAGATRSNFNGNSTIRLDVARPTDKIELHSNGLVIHEAAIMRWQDGKSPVTVTKVSTDLKRETITLHLNKTVQPTKEFYIKVSY
;
A
#
# COMPACT_ATOMS: atom_id res chain seq x y z
N TYR A 1 -13.49 8.11 28.23
CA TYR A 1 -13.24 7.18 27.11
C TYR A 1 -12.61 7.96 25.97
N PHE A 2 -11.31 7.80 25.72
CA PHE A 2 -10.68 8.31 24.50
C PHE A 2 -10.98 7.31 23.38
N ARG A 3 -11.68 7.75 22.32
CA ARG A 3 -11.80 6.95 21.09
C ARG A 3 -10.45 7.02 20.37
N GLU A 4 -9.90 5.87 20.00
CA GLU A 4 -8.75 5.80 19.10
C GLU A 4 -9.15 6.39 17.74
N ASP A 5 -8.31 7.25 17.16
CA ASP A 5 -8.54 7.81 15.83
C ASP A 5 -8.23 6.75 14.77
N LEU A 6 -9.27 6.30 14.07
CA LEU A 6 -9.18 5.28 13.03
C LEU A 6 -8.93 5.87 11.64
N ARG A 7 -8.86 7.20 11.52
CA ARG A 7 -8.62 7.85 10.23
C ARG A 7 -7.15 7.71 9.83
N LEU A 8 -6.92 7.60 8.53
CA LEU A 8 -5.60 7.77 7.93
C LEU A 8 -5.19 9.24 7.95
N SER A 9 -3.89 9.49 7.87
CA SER A 9 -3.36 10.83 7.64
C SER A 9 -3.77 11.36 6.27
N ASP A 10 -4.03 12.67 6.17
CA ASP A 10 -4.21 13.40 4.92
C ASP A 10 -2.88 13.89 4.31
N ASP A 11 -1.72 13.38 4.79
CA ASP A 11 -0.40 13.65 4.20
C ASP A 11 -0.27 13.09 2.78
N VAL A 12 -1.03 12.03 2.48
CA VAL A 12 -1.02 11.31 1.22
C VAL A 12 -2.44 11.17 0.71
N ILE A 13 -2.66 11.56 -0.54
CA ILE A 13 -3.98 11.58 -1.16
C ILE A 13 -3.95 10.64 -2.37
N PRO A 14 -4.71 9.53 -2.36
CA PRO A 14 -4.82 8.67 -3.52
C PRO A 14 -5.58 9.38 -4.65
N THR A 15 -5.08 9.23 -5.87
CA THR A 15 -5.64 9.82 -7.09
C THR A 15 -6.22 8.77 -8.04
N GLY A 16 -5.84 7.50 -7.87
CA GLY A 16 -6.36 6.40 -8.67
C GLY A 16 -5.84 5.04 -8.22
N TYR A 17 -6.52 3.98 -8.68
CA TYR A 17 -6.18 2.60 -8.36
C TYR A 17 -6.26 1.75 -9.62
N ASP A 18 -5.22 0.96 -9.87
CA ASP A 18 -5.25 -0.17 -10.79
C ASP A 18 -5.23 -1.45 -9.95
N ILE A 19 -6.30 -2.23 -9.98
CA ILE A 19 -6.47 -3.43 -9.17
C ILE A 19 -6.57 -4.64 -10.08
N GLU A 20 -5.68 -5.60 -9.89
CA GLU A 20 -5.72 -6.91 -10.51
C GLU A 20 -6.03 -7.95 -9.44
N LEU A 21 -7.02 -8.80 -9.70
CA LEU A 21 -7.44 -9.86 -8.79
C LEU A 21 -7.51 -11.18 -9.54
N SER A 22 -6.70 -12.14 -9.11
CA SER A 22 -6.71 -13.51 -9.62
C SER A 22 -7.37 -14.41 -8.58
N VAL A 23 -8.53 -14.97 -8.91
CA VAL A 23 -9.29 -15.84 -8.00
C VAL A 23 -9.19 -17.28 -8.46
N ASN A 24 -8.80 -18.17 -7.55
CA ASN A 24 -8.93 -19.61 -7.74
C ASN A 24 -10.25 -20.07 -7.11
N ILE A 25 -11.03 -20.84 -7.86
CA ILE A 25 -12.29 -21.40 -7.41
C ILE A 25 -12.08 -22.89 -7.18
N ARG A 26 -12.42 -23.38 -5.97
CA ARG A 26 -12.33 -24.80 -5.64
C ARG A 26 -13.01 -25.66 -6.72
N ASP A 27 -12.36 -26.75 -7.09
CA ASP A 27 -12.81 -27.73 -8.10
C ASP A 27 -12.86 -27.18 -9.54
N HIS A 28 -12.43 -25.93 -9.77
CA HIS A 28 -12.21 -25.37 -11.10
C HIS A 28 -10.72 -25.45 -11.48
N ALA A 29 -10.41 -25.86 -12.71
CA ALA A 29 -9.05 -25.93 -13.25
C ALA A 29 -8.02 -26.66 -12.35
N GLY A 30 -8.48 -27.63 -11.54
CA GLY A 30 -7.62 -28.41 -10.63
C GLY A 30 -7.30 -27.72 -9.30
N ALA A 31 -7.94 -26.59 -8.97
CA ALA A 31 -7.72 -25.92 -7.69
C ALA A 31 -8.32 -26.71 -6.51
N THR A 32 -7.50 -26.97 -5.48
CA THR A 32 -7.88 -27.75 -4.29
C THR A 32 -8.68 -26.95 -3.26
N ARG A 33 -8.65 -25.61 -3.32
CA ARG A 33 -9.37 -24.70 -2.44
C ARG A 33 -9.65 -23.37 -3.14
N SER A 34 -10.64 -22.63 -2.64
CA SER A 34 -10.89 -21.26 -3.07
C SER A 34 -9.95 -20.30 -2.36
N ASN A 35 -9.24 -19.47 -3.12
CA ASN A 35 -8.40 -18.39 -2.62
C ASN A 35 -8.20 -17.33 -3.72
N PHE A 36 -7.45 -16.28 -3.42
CA PHE A 36 -7.11 -15.24 -4.40
C PHE A 36 -5.70 -14.73 -4.14
N ASN A 37 -5.12 -14.14 -5.18
CA ASN A 37 -3.96 -13.26 -5.11
C ASN A 37 -4.34 -11.95 -5.81
N GLY A 38 -3.79 -10.82 -5.37
CA GLY A 38 -4.06 -9.53 -5.95
C GLY A 38 -2.83 -8.64 -6.03
N ASN A 39 -2.84 -7.76 -7.03
CA ASN A 39 -1.91 -6.65 -7.15
C ASN A 39 -2.71 -5.35 -7.16
N SER A 40 -2.37 -4.42 -6.28
CA SER A 40 -2.92 -3.07 -6.28
C SER A 40 -1.81 -2.07 -6.56
N THR A 41 -1.96 -1.31 -7.65
CA THR A 41 -1.15 -0.12 -7.93
C THR A 41 -1.95 1.12 -7.56
N ILE A 42 -1.50 1.82 -6.55
CA ILE A 42 -2.16 3.02 -6.01
C ILE A 42 -1.39 4.23 -6.52
N ARG A 43 -2.06 5.06 -7.31
CA ARG A 43 -1.56 6.38 -7.71
C ARG A 43 -1.89 7.37 -6.62
N LEU A 44 -0.94 8.20 -6.21
CA LEU A 44 -1.11 9.13 -5.11
C LEU A 44 -0.26 10.39 -5.25
N ASP A 45 -0.70 11.41 -4.53
CA ASP A 45 0.01 12.66 -4.31
C ASP A 45 0.44 12.75 -2.84
N VAL A 46 1.65 13.25 -2.62
CA VAL A 46 2.12 13.62 -1.28
C VAL A 46 1.77 15.09 -1.07
N ALA A 47 0.85 15.35 -0.15
CA ALA A 47 0.38 16.69 0.20
C ALA A 47 1.28 17.38 1.23
N ARG A 48 1.85 16.60 2.15
CA ARG A 48 2.75 17.10 3.21
C ARG A 48 3.98 16.21 3.35
N PRO A 49 5.12 16.75 3.82
CA PRO A 49 6.34 15.96 3.98
C PRO A 49 6.11 14.73 4.86
N THR A 50 6.45 13.55 4.37
CA THR A 50 6.27 12.30 5.13
C THR A 50 7.37 11.28 4.82
N ASP A 51 7.75 10.49 5.82
CA ASP A 51 8.64 9.34 5.73
C ASP A 51 7.89 8.01 5.91
N LYS A 52 6.56 8.06 6.04
CA LYS A 52 5.71 6.89 6.20
C LYS A 52 4.40 7.05 5.46
N ILE A 53 3.89 5.95 4.93
CA ILE A 53 2.57 5.92 4.27
C ILE A 53 1.74 4.85 4.93
N GLU A 54 0.59 5.24 5.48
CA GLU A 54 -0.37 4.34 6.10
C GLU A 54 -1.51 4.02 5.13
N LEU A 55 -1.85 2.74 5.01
CA LEU A 55 -2.92 2.23 4.17
C LEU A 55 -3.78 1.28 4.99
N HIS A 56 -5.07 1.20 4.71
CA HIS A 56 -5.89 0.14 5.28
C HIS A 56 -5.53 -1.22 4.67
N SER A 57 -5.47 -2.24 5.51
CA SER A 57 -5.28 -3.64 5.12
C SER A 57 -5.82 -4.54 6.23
N ASN A 58 -6.76 -5.41 5.89
CA ASN A 58 -7.39 -6.33 6.82
C ASN A 58 -7.54 -7.71 6.18
N GLY A 59 -7.14 -8.77 6.90
CA GLY A 59 -7.25 -10.14 6.43
C GLY A 59 -6.40 -10.49 5.20
N LEU A 60 -5.45 -9.62 4.82
CA LEU A 60 -4.55 -9.81 3.68
C LEU A 60 -3.14 -10.16 4.15
N VAL A 61 -2.49 -11.08 3.43
CA VAL A 61 -1.07 -11.39 3.63
C VAL A 61 -0.26 -10.60 2.62
N ILE A 62 0.35 -9.50 3.05
CA ILE A 62 1.15 -8.67 2.14
C ILE A 62 2.45 -9.40 1.80
N HIS A 63 2.61 -9.74 0.52
CA HIS A 63 3.81 -10.41 0.00
C HIS A 63 4.89 -9.41 -0.39
N GLU A 64 4.49 -8.29 -0.99
CA GLU A 64 5.41 -7.24 -1.45
C GLU A 64 4.73 -5.87 -1.35
N ALA A 65 5.50 -4.86 -0.95
CA ALA A 65 5.07 -3.48 -1.03
C ALA A 65 6.24 -2.61 -1.49
N ALA A 66 6.05 -1.88 -2.58
CA ALA A 66 7.07 -1.04 -3.19
C ALA A 66 6.50 0.34 -3.50
N ILE A 67 7.37 1.35 -3.48
CA ILE A 67 7.05 2.71 -3.91
C ILE A 67 7.89 3.04 -5.14
N MET A 68 7.25 3.63 -6.14
CA MET A 68 7.85 4.03 -7.39
C MET A 68 7.49 5.49 -7.69
N ARG A 69 8.43 6.22 -8.28
CA ARG A 69 8.19 7.54 -8.83
C ARG A 69 8.39 7.48 -10.33
N TRP A 70 7.44 8.03 -11.08
CA TRP A 70 7.63 8.28 -12.50
C TRP A 70 8.63 9.44 -12.63
N GLN A 71 9.81 9.18 -13.17
CA GLN A 71 10.93 10.12 -13.31
C GLN A 71 11.57 10.62 -12.00
N ASP A 72 12.78 10.14 -11.71
CA ASP A 72 13.95 11.02 -11.55
C ASP A 72 15.16 10.11 -11.29
N GLY A 73 16.25 10.28 -12.04
CA GLY A 73 17.54 9.62 -11.81
C GLY A 73 18.24 10.01 -10.50
N LYS A 74 17.47 10.41 -9.48
CA LYS A 74 17.92 10.66 -8.09
C LYS A 74 17.76 9.38 -7.27
N SER A 75 18.45 9.31 -6.12
CA SER A 75 18.37 8.16 -5.21
C SER A 75 16.91 7.74 -5.00
N PRO A 76 16.57 6.46 -5.27
CA PRO A 76 15.17 6.02 -5.23
C PRO A 76 14.62 6.13 -3.80
N VAL A 77 13.36 6.51 -3.69
CA VAL A 77 12.60 6.29 -2.45
C VAL A 77 12.35 4.80 -2.37
N THR A 78 12.70 4.18 -1.25
CA THR A 78 12.51 2.74 -1.03
C THR A 78 11.78 2.49 0.27
N VAL A 79 11.00 1.41 0.30
CA VAL A 79 10.36 0.92 1.53
C VAL A 79 11.42 0.15 2.33
N THR A 80 11.68 0.57 3.55
CA THR A 80 12.66 -0.06 4.46
C THR A 80 12.01 -1.09 5.37
N LYS A 81 10.73 -0.89 5.69
CA LYS A 81 9.96 -1.77 6.57
C LYS A 81 8.47 -1.65 6.26
N VAL A 82 7.76 -2.76 6.41
CA VAL A 82 6.29 -2.79 6.48
C VAL A 82 5.91 -3.20 7.90
N SER A 83 5.02 -2.45 8.54
CA SER A 83 4.45 -2.82 9.85
C SER A 83 2.95 -2.90 9.79
N THR A 84 2.34 -3.78 10.57
CA THR A 84 0.89 -3.98 10.63
C THR A 84 0.35 -3.54 11.98
N ASP A 85 -0.76 -2.82 11.98
CA ASP A 85 -1.59 -2.55 13.15
C ASP A 85 -2.93 -3.27 12.99
N LEU A 86 -3.09 -4.38 13.71
CA LEU A 86 -4.30 -5.20 13.65
C LEU A 86 -5.52 -4.55 14.32
N LYS A 87 -5.33 -3.56 15.20
CA LYS A 87 -6.45 -2.86 15.84
C LYS A 87 -7.01 -1.78 14.94
N ARG A 88 -6.14 -1.07 14.22
CA ARG A 88 -6.52 -0.02 13.25
C ARG A 88 -6.78 -0.57 11.85
N GLU A 89 -6.50 -1.86 11.62
CA GLU A 89 -6.61 -2.51 10.32
C GLU A 89 -5.77 -1.78 9.26
N THR A 90 -4.52 -1.45 9.62
CA THR A 90 -3.60 -0.71 8.75
C THR A 90 -2.27 -1.43 8.57
N ILE A 91 -1.63 -1.12 7.43
CA ILE A 91 -0.21 -1.32 7.22
C ILE A 91 0.47 0.04 7.08
N THR A 92 1.70 0.15 7.58
CA THR A 92 2.55 1.33 7.39
C THR A 92 3.79 0.94 6.60
N LEU A 93 4.00 1.62 5.48
CA LEU A 93 5.22 1.56 4.68
C LEU A 93 6.19 2.62 5.23
N HIS A 94 7.30 2.20 5.81
CA HIS A 94 8.36 3.10 6.28
C HIS A 94 9.33 3.34 5.13
N LEU A 95 9.63 4.61 4.84
CA LEU A 95 10.47 5.02 3.72
C LEU A 95 11.91 5.28 4.17
N ASN A 96 12.88 5.14 3.27
CA ASN A 96 14.29 5.41 3.57
C ASN A 96 14.61 6.91 3.76
N LYS A 97 13.70 7.80 3.35
CA LYS A 97 13.84 9.25 3.47
C LYS A 97 12.46 9.92 3.45
N THR A 98 12.40 11.14 3.96
CA THR A 98 11.21 12.00 3.84
C THR A 98 10.96 12.39 2.39
N VAL A 99 9.75 12.12 1.91
CA VAL A 99 9.25 12.56 0.62
C VAL A 99 8.60 13.92 0.79
N GLN A 100 9.07 14.91 0.03
CA GLN A 100 8.50 16.25 -0.01
C GLN A 100 7.22 16.27 -0.86
N PRO A 101 6.33 17.28 -0.70
CA PRO A 101 5.11 17.37 -1.49
C PRO A 101 5.37 17.26 -2.99
N THR A 102 4.66 16.35 -3.65
CA THR A 102 4.90 15.96 -5.04
C THR A 102 3.71 15.20 -5.58
N LYS A 103 3.55 15.25 -6.90
CA LYS A 103 2.52 14.53 -7.65
C LYS A 103 3.05 13.20 -8.18
N GLU A 104 2.13 12.31 -8.54
CA GLU A 104 2.36 11.11 -9.35
C GLU A 104 3.36 10.09 -8.77
N PHE A 105 3.12 9.71 -7.51
CA PHE A 105 3.74 8.53 -6.93
C PHE A 105 2.87 7.29 -7.12
N TYR A 106 3.53 6.14 -7.11
CA TYR A 106 2.88 4.84 -7.23
C TYR A 106 3.29 3.97 -6.06
N ILE A 107 2.32 3.37 -5.38
CA ILE A 107 2.57 2.26 -4.47
C ILE A 107 2.07 0.99 -5.15
N LYS A 108 2.92 -0.02 -5.25
CA LYS A 108 2.51 -1.36 -5.65
C LYS A 108 2.46 -2.24 -4.41
N VAL A 109 1.30 -2.88 -4.19
CA VAL A 109 1.09 -3.85 -3.12
C VAL A 109 0.64 -5.17 -3.73
N SER A 110 1.34 -6.24 -3.40
CA SER A 110 0.99 -7.62 -3.79
C SER A 110 0.52 -8.38 -2.55
N TYR A 111 -0.64 -9.02 -2.63
CA TYR A 111 -1.32 -9.69 -1.51
C TYR A 111 -2.09 -10.95 -1.94
#